data_AF-A0A2T4VSQ8-F1
#
_entry.id   AF-A0A2T4VSQ8-F1
#
_cell.length_a   1.000
_cell.length_b   1.000
_cell.length_c   1.000
_cell.angle_alpha   90.00
_cell.angle_beta   90.00
_cell.angle_gamma   90.00
#
_symmetry.space_group_name_H-M   'P 1'
#
loop_
_entity.id
_entity.type
_entity.pdbx_description
1 polymer ?
#
loop_
_entity_poly.entity_id
_entity_poly.type
_entity_poly.pdbx_seq_one_letter_code
_entity_poly.pdbx_strand_id
1 'polypeptide(L)'
;MTSPSTSTCGAGNSHASPEQWPERAPSPDLPLRAELARRRGKQMNRRHCWLPLAGACVLFTACGPAEAPEETVSEETDTRDTGETSTPEEEVLLEASHEHPGCACRPPVLTTDLTPGPEGSNVRIIFDLDGTPLVSVEDAAGGNALWKLVERRDGGCEDSTWDAVLLKSGFTGLPLFVAFAITDRTLYFAADDGIHGAELWKTDGTPEGTVLVKDIQPGSAESLPLNFLIVGRTLYFTADDGEHGRELWKSDGTERGTRLVEDISPGLPGSEPRNLTRASNQRILFNADDGTHGREPWRSDGTPGGTRLVEDIFPGLPGSEPGPLLEVKDHRFLFSADDGTHGRELWRTDGTPGGTRLVEDIRPGALGSDIPTNPFTDLAVVERRLYFSADDGEHGPELWKSDGTPGGTRLVEDIRPGPEGSSPGNLKPLGEKVFFSADDGTHGREPWRSDGSSGGTFLLADVFPGPDTSFPSGFPARGKVYFYAFSPDFGHELWVTNGSRSGTHIVKDIQPGPGNAFPGDPNDPYAVGSGLIFQATDATHGAELWWTDGTEEGTMMADIFPGSSSSDPFNFTRVGPWVYFTPNDGVHGREVWALPVACFPNTGGSR
;
A
#
# COMPACT_ATOMS: atom_id res chain seq x y z
N MET A 1 39.10 -0.96 -44.29
CA MET A 1 38.40 -1.44 -45.51
C MET A 1 38.39 -2.97 -45.49
N THR A 2 37.38 -3.58 -46.10
CA THR A 2 37.34 -5.01 -46.52
C THR A 2 37.80 -6.09 -45.54
N SER A 3 36.83 -6.79 -44.94
CA SER A 3 36.91 -8.26 -44.79
C SER A 3 37.06 -8.92 -46.18
N PRO A 4 37.53 -10.18 -46.28
CA PRO A 4 36.55 -11.27 -46.32
C PRO A 4 36.99 -12.58 -45.67
N SER A 5 36.07 -13.54 -45.65
CA SER A 5 36.24 -14.94 -45.27
C SER A 5 36.89 -15.80 -46.36
N THR A 6 37.24 -17.05 -46.03
CA THR A 6 36.94 -18.25 -46.85
C THR A 6 37.13 -19.54 -46.04
N SER A 7 36.59 -20.65 -46.55
CA SER A 7 36.58 -21.99 -45.92
C SER A 7 37.18 -23.05 -46.87
N THR A 8 36.85 -24.35 -46.69
CA THR A 8 37.38 -25.56 -47.40
C THR A 8 38.79 -25.99 -46.94
N CYS A 9 39.22 -27.27 -46.97
CA CYS A 9 38.59 -28.59 -47.18
C CYS A 9 39.49 -29.68 -46.51
N GLY A 10 39.13 -30.95 -46.31
CA GLY A 10 37.92 -31.75 -46.64
C GLY A 10 38.21 -33.27 -46.53
N ALA A 11 37.23 -34.11 -46.94
CA ALA A 11 37.27 -35.60 -47.04
C ALA A 11 37.34 -36.42 -45.71
N GLY A 12 36.70 -37.60 -45.60
CA GLY A 12 35.89 -38.32 -46.60
C GLY A 12 35.05 -39.51 -46.07
N ASN A 13 34.41 -40.22 -47.01
CA ASN A 13 33.38 -41.27 -46.83
C ASN A 13 33.92 -42.57 -46.14
N SER A 14 33.15 -43.62 -45.79
CA SER A 14 31.89 -44.15 -46.36
C SER A 14 31.18 -45.23 -45.52
N HIS A 15 29.85 -45.40 -45.71
CA HIS A 15 29.03 -46.65 -45.85
C HIS A 15 29.29 -47.92 -44.97
N ALA A 16 28.30 -48.74 -44.57
CA ALA A 16 26.83 -48.79 -44.77
C ALA A 16 26.11 -49.70 -43.72
N SER A 17 24.77 -49.68 -43.73
CA SER A 17 23.83 -50.66 -43.11
C SER A 17 23.51 -51.83 -44.11
N PRO A 18 22.54 -52.79 -43.95
CA PRO A 18 21.22 -52.75 -43.26
C PRO A 18 20.74 -54.09 -42.59
N GLU A 19 19.42 -54.20 -42.31
CA GLU A 19 18.59 -55.44 -42.08
C GLU A 19 18.63 -56.13 -40.68
N GLN A 20 17.57 -56.75 -40.13
CA GLN A 20 16.12 -56.86 -40.45
C GLN A 20 15.26 -57.24 -39.19
N TRP A 21 13.92 -57.26 -39.31
CA TRP A 21 12.87 -57.57 -38.28
C TRP A 21 12.34 -59.04 -38.41
N PRO A 22 11.62 -59.71 -37.43
CA PRO A 22 10.17 -59.44 -37.13
C PRO A 22 9.52 -59.89 -35.77
N GLU A 23 8.37 -59.24 -35.42
CA GLU A 23 7.11 -59.74 -34.78
C GLU A 23 7.12 -60.63 -33.48
N ARG A 24 6.03 -60.83 -32.68
CA ARG A 24 4.57 -60.51 -32.72
C ARG A 24 3.96 -60.41 -31.28
N ALA A 25 2.76 -59.83 -31.12
CA ALA A 25 1.93 -59.82 -29.87
C ALA A 25 0.82 -60.92 -29.87
N PRO A 26 0.01 -61.13 -28.80
CA PRO A 26 -1.23 -60.33 -28.57
C PRO A 26 -1.76 -60.18 -27.10
N SER A 27 -2.85 -59.42 -26.91
CA SER A 27 -3.72 -59.34 -25.70
C SER A 27 -4.94 -60.30 -25.79
N PRO A 28 -5.85 -60.43 -24.77
CA PRO A 28 -6.87 -59.41 -24.35
C PRO A 28 -6.98 -59.31 -22.78
N ASP A 29 -8.06 -59.00 -22.04
CA ASP A 29 -9.52 -58.77 -22.26
C ASP A 29 -10.20 -57.98 -21.08
N LEU A 30 -11.52 -57.71 -21.14
CA LEU A 30 -12.34 -57.01 -20.11
C LEU A 30 -13.81 -57.53 -20.00
N PRO A 31 -14.47 -57.45 -18.82
CA PRO A 31 -15.93 -57.19 -18.78
C PRO A 31 -16.45 -56.32 -17.59
N LEU A 32 -17.77 -56.07 -17.53
CA LEU A 32 -18.45 -55.00 -16.77
C LEU A 32 -19.45 -55.45 -15.65
N ARG A 33 -19.64 -54.55 -14.64
CA ARG A 33 -20.88 -54.13 -13.91
C ARG A 33 -21.66 -55.05 -12.92
N ALA A 34 -22.16 -54.37 -11.85
CA ALA A 34 -23.38 -54.62 -11.02
C ALA A 34 -23.37 -55.84 -10.05
N GLU A 35 -24.11 -55.91 -8.91
CA GLU A 35 -25.14 -55.04 -8.27
C GLU A 35 -25.15 -55.20 -6.72
N LEU A 36 -25.83 -54.28 -6.01
CA LEU A 36 -26.09 -54.14 -4.54
C LEU A 36 -26.21 -55.39 -3.60
N ALA A 37 -25.67 -55.27 -2.37
CA ALA A 37 -26.30 -55.83 -1.13
C ALA A 37 -25.84 -55.19 0.21
N ARG A 38 -26.73 -54.37 0.80
CA ARG A 38 -26.72 -53.72 2.14
C ARG A 38 -25.96 -54.40 3.32
N ARG A 39 -25.29 -53.57 4.14
CA ARG A 39 -25.59 -53.39 5.58
C ARG A 39 -25.23 -51.97 6.07
N ARG A 40 -25.84 -51.52 7.17
CA ARG A 40 -25.80 -50.12 7.65
C ARG A 40 -24.56 -49.83 8.52
N GLY A 41 -24.05 -48.61 8.44
CA GLY A 41 -22.82 -48.20 9.10
C GLY A 41 -22.94 -47.77 10.57
N LYS A 42 -21.77 -47.56 11.16
CA LYS A 42 -21.46 -46.64 12.26
C LYS A 42 -20.17 -45.91 11.87
N GLN A 43 -20.04 -44.63 12.21
CA GLN A 43 -18.81 -43.87 12.00
C GLN A 43 -17.68 -44.35 12.92
N MET A 44 -16.43 -44.23 12.47
CA MET A 44 -15.27 -43.96 13.32
C MET A 44 -14.29 -43.05 12.56
N ASN A 45 -13.43 -42.35 13.29
CA ASN A 45 -12.83 -41.09 12.86
C ASN A 45 -11.48 -41.19 12.14
N ARG A 46 -11.18 -40.07 11.48
CA ARG A 46 -9.89 -39.51 11.05
C ARG A 46 -8.62 -40.18 11.63
N ARG A 47 -7.60 -40.33 10.78
CA ARG A 47 -6.21 -40.05 11.13
C ARG A 47 -5.70 -38.97 10.17
N HIS A 48 -5.27 -37.83 10.71
CA HIS A 48 -4.49 -36.84 9.98
C HIS A 48 -3.08 -36.85 10.57
N CYS A 49 -2.06 -36.84 9.71
CA CYS A 49 -0.67 -36.86 10.15
C CYS A 49 -0.04 -35.49 9.88
N TRP A 50 0.55 -34.91 10.92
CA TRP A 50 1.47 -33.79 10.81
C TRP A 50 2.78 -34.26 10.17
N LEU A 51 3.41 -33.40 9.35
CA LEU A 51 4.80 -33.52 8.94
C LEU A 51 5.52 -32.21 9.27
N PRO A 52 6.54 -32.20 10.14
CA PRO A 52 7.26 -30.98 10.48
C PRO A 52 8.25 -30.62 9.38
N LEU A 53 7.88 -29.67 8.52
CA LEU A 53 8.87 -28.82 7.86
C LEU A 53 9.45 -27.85 8.89
N ALA A 54 10.77 -27.75 8.95
CA ALA A 54 11.47 -26.95 9.95
C ALA A 54 11.44 -25.46 9.58
N GLY A 55 10.31 -24.80 9.89
CA GLY A 55 10.06 -23.38 9.63
C GLY A 55 8.80 -23.18 8.77
N ALA A 56 8.05 -22.11 9.06
CA ALA A 56 6.86 -21.65 8.34
C ALA A 56 5.63 -22.60 8.37
N CYS A 57 4.97 -22.71 9.53
CA CYS A 57 3.50 -22.83 9.56
C CYS A 57 2.91 -21.41 9.43
N VAL A 58 1.99 -21.19 8.48
CA VAL A 58 1.73 -19.84 7.92
C VAL A 58 0.25 -19.44 7.89
N LEU A 59 -0.59 -20.00 7.02
CA LEU A 59 -2.01 -19.58 6.90
C LEU A 59 -3.03 -20.73 7.07
N PHE A 60 -2.82 -21.54 8.12
CA PHE A 60 -3.79 -22.46 8.73
C PHE A 60 -4.26 -23.66 7.88
N THR A 61 -3.68 -24.82 8.17
CA THR A 61 -4.19 -26.12 7.71
C THR A 61 -5.60 -26.38 8.26
N ALA A 62 -6.59 -26.39 7.38
CA ALA A 62 -8.01 -26.42 7.73
C ALA A 62 -8.45 -27.62 8.58
N CYS A 63 -9.29 -27.35 9.59
CA CYS A 63 -10.30 -28.28 10.10
C CYS A 63 -11.34 -27.58 10.99
N GLY A 64 -12.61 -27.63 10.60
CA GLY A 64 -13.73 -27.34 11.51
C GLY A 64 -13.86 -28.33 12.68
N PRO A 65 -14.74 -28.04 13.66
CA PRO A 65 -14.72 -28.63 14.99
C PRO A 65 -15.00 -30.14 15.04
N ALA A 66 -14.46 -30.78 16.07
CA ALA A 66 -14.78 -32.15 16.47
C ALA A 66 -14.71 -32.28 18.00
N GLU A 67 -15.61 -33.07 18.59
CA GLU A 67 -15.82 -33.15 20.04
C GLU A 67 -14.68 -33.84 20.81
N ALA A 68 -14.61 -33.59 22.12
CA ALA A 68 -13.57 -34.08 23.00
C ALA A 68 -13.65 -35.61 23.27
N PRO A 69 -12.51 -36.28 23.53
CA PRO A 69 -12.48 -37.65 24.04
C PRO A 69 -12.51 -37.70 25.57
N GLU A 70 -13.39 -38.54 26.13
CA GLU A 70 -13.29 -38.98 27.53
C GLU A 70 -12.16 -39.98 27.75
N GLU A 71 -11.84 -40.18 29.03
CA GLU A 71 -10.81 -41.00 29.65
C GLU A 71 -10.46 -42.35 28.98
N THR A 72 -9.18 -42.72 29.04
CA THR A 72 -8.78 -44.10 29.38
C THR A 72 -7.65 -44.09 30.41
N VAL A 73 -7.80 -44.90 31.47
CA VAL A 73 -6.90 -44.95 32.62
C VAL A 73 -5.87 -46.07 32.46
N SER A 74 -4.60 -45.81 32.77
CA SER A 74 -3.63 -46.86 33.14
C SER A 74 -2.47 -46.35 34.01
N GLU A 75 -2.60 -46.58 35.32
CA GLU A 75 -1.53 -46.91 36.29
C GLU A 75 -0.25 -46.04 36.36
N GLU A 76 -0.14 -45.25 37.44
CA GLU A 76 1.12 -44.65 37.92
C GLU A 76 2.11 -45.71 38.46
N THR A 77 3.41 -45.40 38.41
CA THR A 77 4.41 -46.06 39.27
C THR A 77 5.44 -45.08 39.84
N ASP A 78 5.17 -44.62 41.07
CA ASP A 78 6.09 -44.37 42.20
C ASP A 78 7.57 -43.98 41.91
N THR A 79 7.99 -42.76 42.30
CA THR A 79 8.96 -42.55 43.40
C THR A 79 9.17 -41.05 43.77
N ARG A 80 9.86 -40.78 44.89
CA ARG A 80 9.83 -39.54 45.69
C ARG A 80 11.09 -38.64 45.56
N ASP A 81 11.07 -37.53 46.35
CA ASP A 81 12.19 -36.89 47.07
C ASP A 81 13.15 -35.95 46.29
N THR A 82 13.79 -34.89 46.85
CA THR A 82 13.58 -34.02 48.06
C THR A 82 14.46 -32.73 47.96
N GLY A 83 14.21 -31.71 48.81
CA GLY A 83 15.08 -30.51 49.03
C GLY A 83 14.59 -29.24 48.31
N GLU A 84 14.42 -28.04 48.91
CA GLU A 84 15.28 -27.19 49.80
C GLU A 84 16.52 -26.59 49.11
N THR A 85 16.97 -25.34 49.35
CA THR A 85 16.38 -24.05 49.81
C THR A 85 17.40 -22.93 49.49
N SER A 86 16.97 -21.66 49.29
CA SER A 86 17.67 -20.39 49.71
C SER A 86 17.12 -19.15 48.97
N THR A 87 17.48 -17.94 49.42
CA THR A 87 16.93 -16.64 48.97
C THR A 87 18.07 -15.62 48.65
N PRO A 88 17.84 -14.29 48.49
CA PRO A 88 17.92 -13.64 47.17
C PRO A 88 19.08 -12.62 47.04
N GLU A 89 19.39 -12.23 45.81
CA GLU A 89 20.22 -11.04 45.52
C GLU A 89 19.45 -10.07 44.61
N GLU A 90 19.49 -8.78 44.94
CA GLU A 90 18.98 -7.70 44.08
C GLU A 90 20.06 -7.35 43.03
N GLU A 91 19.76 -7.53 41.74
CA GLU A 91 20.58 -6.94 40.67
C GLU A 91 19.82 -5.84 39.92
N VAL A 92 20.59 -4.84 39.46
CA VAL A 92 20.09 -3.55 39.02
C VAL A 92 19.38 -3.65 37.67
N LEU A 93 18.18 -3.09 37.57
CA LEU A 93 17.47 -2.87 36.31
C LEU A 93 18.31 -2.01 35.35
N LEU A 94 18.91 -2.67 34.36
CA LEU A 94 19.31 -2.09 33.10
C LEU A 94 18.31 -2.55 32.04
N GLU A 95 17.54 -1.62 31.47
CA GLU A 95 16.54 -1.92 30.46
C GLU A 95 17.21 -2.37 29.15
N ALA A 96 17.35 -3.69 29.00
CA ALA A 96 17.83 -4.29 27.78
C ALA A 96 16.74 -4.22 26.69
N SER A 97 17.11 -3.57 25.57
CA SER A 97 16.53 -3.65 24.22
C SER A 97 15.39 -4.66 24.00
N HIS A 98 14.26 -4.19 23.45
CA HIS A 98 13.17 -5.02 22.92
C HIS A 98 13.57 -5.84 21.68
N GLU A 99 14.42 -6.85 21.84
CA GLU A 99 14.52 -7.96 20.89
C GLU A 99 13.42 -8.98 21.23
N HIS A 100 12.27 -8.85 20.57
CA HIS A 100 11.13 -9.75 20.78
C HIS A 100 11.49 -11.18 20.36
N PRO A 101 11.34 -12.20 21.24
CA PRO A 101 11.31 -13.59 20.82
C PRO A 101 10.17 -13.78 19.82
N GLY A 102 10.46 -14.45 18.71
CA GLY A 102 9.49 -14.60 17.62
C GLY A 102 8.24 -15.36 18.08
N CYS A 103 7.07 -14.72 17.97
CA CYS A 103 5.77 -15.35 18.17
C CYS A 103 5.65 -16.64 17.34
N ALA A 104 5.03 -17.70 17.89
CA ALA A 104 4.54 -18.78 17.03
C ALA A 104 3.39 -18.27 16.15
N CYS A 105 3.16 -18.94 15.02
CA CYS A 105 1.97 -18.68 14.22
C CYS A 105 0.73 -19.34 14.86
N ARG A 106 -0.32 -18.55 15.07
CA ARG A 106 -1.65 -18.98 15.54
C ARG A 106 -2.73 -18.34 14.63
N PRO A 107 -3.94 -18.92 14.51
CA PRO A 107 -5.04 -18.33 13.76
C PRO A 107 -5.30 -16.86 14.14
N PRO A 108 -6.00 -16.09 13.29
CA PRO A 108 -6.49 -14.77 13.68
C PRO A 108 -7.25 -14.85 15.01
N VAL A 109 -7.02 -13.87 15.89
CA VAL A 109 -7.71 -13.78 17.18
C VAL A 109 -8.43 -12.44 17.27
N LEU A 110 -9.72 -12.47 17.60
CA LEU A 110 -10.49 -11.30 18.01
C LEU A 110 -9.76 -10.60 19.15
N THR A 111 -9.42 -9.33 18.98
CA THR A 111 -8.62 -8.63 20.00
C THR A 111 -9.45 -8.30 21.23
N THR A 112 -10.57 -7.62 20.99
CA THR A 112 -11.53 -7.13 21.98
C THR A 112 -12.76 -6.61 21.21
N ASP A 113 -13.88 -6.42 21.90
CA ASP A 113 -15.11 -5.81 21.35
C ASP A 113 -15.12 -4.33 21.81
N LEU A 114 -15.02 -3.39 20.85
CA LEU A 114 -14.84 -1.96 21.15
C LEU A 114 -16.18 -1.24 21.36
N THR A 115 -17.22 -1.59 20.61
CA THR A 115 -18.58 -1.03 20.74
C THR A 115 -19.65 -2.13 20.66
N PRO A 116 -19.90 -2.86 21.77
CA PRO A 116 -20.73 -4.07 21.77
C PRO A 116 -22.14 -3.87 21.18
N GLY A 117 -22.38 -4.49 20.02
CA GLY A 117 -23.62 -4.33 19.25
C GLY A 117 -23.87 -5.47 18.26
N PRO A 118 -25.10 -5.60 17.72
CA PRO A 118 -25.47 -6.71 16.84
C PRO A 118 -24.84 -6.65 15.43
N GLU A 119 -24.13 -5.57 15.10
CA GLU A 119 -23.42 -5.36 13.83
C GLU A 119 -21.88 -5.36 14.03
N GLY A 120 -21.42 -5.46 15.29
CA GLY A 120 -20.03 -5.27 15.70
C GLY A 120 -19.60 -3.80 15.75
N SER A 121 -18.31 -3.60 15.99
CA SER A 121 -17.66 -2.30 15.98
C SER A 121 -17.51 -1.74 14.55
N ASN A 122 -18.02 -0.54 14.33
CA ASN A 122 -17.86 0.21 13.08
C ASN A 122 -16.44 0.82 12.95
N VAL A 123 -15.43 -0.05 12.90
CA VAL A 123 -14.01 0.31 12.77
C VAL A 123 -13.78 1.09 11.48
N ARG A 124 -13.26 2.30 11.60
CA ARG A 124 -12.96 3.19 10.48
C ARG A 124 -11.52 3.04 9.99
N ILE A 125 -10.54 2.98 10.91
CA ILE A 125 -9.11 2.91 10.57
C ILE A 125 -8.27 2.47 11.79
N ILE A 126 -7.11 1.85 11.55
CA ILE A 126 -6.13 1.37 12.54
C ILE A 126 -4.76 2.02 12.28
N PHE A 127 -4.06 2.48 13.32
CA PHE A 127 -2.77 3.17 13.24
C PHE A 127 -1.68 2.49 14.08
N ASP A 128 -0.41 2.61 13.65
CA ASP A 128 0.76 2.38 14.49
C ASP A 128 1.22 3.70 15.14
N LEU A 129 1.10 3.80 16.48
CA LEU A 129 1.72 4.87 17.27
C LEU A 129 2.90 4.31 18.08
N ASP A 130 4.08 4.25 17.45
CA ASP A 130 5.34 3.76 18.03
C ASP A 130 5.20 2.38 18.73
N GLY A 131 4.65 1.41 17.98
CA GLY A 131 4.38 0.05 18.44
C GLY A 131 3.03 -0.14 19.13
N THR A 132 2.20 0.91 19.23
CA THR A 132 0.89 0.88 19.88
C THR A 132 -0.24 0.97 18.86
N PRO A 133 -1.15 -0.02 18.76
CA PRO A 133 -2.31 0.07 17.87
C PRO A 133 -3.34 1.06 18.41
N LEU A 134 -3.64 2.11 17.64
CA LEU A 134 -4.80 2.98 17.87
C LEU A 134 -5.91 2.65 16.86
N VAL A 135 -7.16 2.71 17.30
CA VAL A 135 -8.33 2.31 16.49
C VAL A 135 -9.39 3.40 16.55
N SER A 136 -9.86 3.84 15.38
CA SER A 136 -11.04 4.69 15.24
C SER A 136 -12.28 3.84 15.04
N VAL A 137 -13.35 4.07 15.80
CA VAL A 137 -14.67 3.44 15.61
C VAL A 137 -15.77 4.50 15.54
N GLU A 138 -16.83 4.24 14.80
CA GLU A 138 -18.11 4.93 15.00
C GLU A 138 -18.85 4.30 16.19
N ASP A 139 -19.39 5.14 17.08
CA ASP A 139 -20.10 4.71 18.29
C ASP A 139 -21.61 4.54 18.06
N ALA A 140 -22.28 3.90 19.03
CA ALA A 140 -23.71 3.58 18.94
C ALA A 140 -24.66 4.81 18.96
N ALA A 141 -24.14 6.04 19.04
CA ALA A 141 -24.89 7.28 18.87
C ALA A 141 -24.66 7.96 17.50
N GLY A 142 -23.81 7.40 16.64
CA GLY A 142 -23.35 8.01 15.39
C GLY A 142 -22.24 9.05 15.58
N GLY A 143 -21.57 9.04 16.73
CA GLY A 143 -20.31 9.76 16.95
C GLY A 143 -19.10 8.92 16.58
N ASN A 144 -17.89 9.45 16.73
CA ASN A 144 -16.65 8.71 16.60
C ASN A 144 -15.94 8.61 17.97
N ALA A 145 -15.23 7.51 18.19
CA ALA A 145 -14.39 7.26 19.35
C ALA A 145 -13.01 6.72 18.95
N LEU A 146 -11.99 7.19 19.67
CA LEU A 146 -10.60 6.78 19.50
C LEU A 146 -10.18 5.90 20.67
N TRP A 147 -9.72 4.70 20.35
CA TRP A 147 -9.30 3.67 21.28
C TRP A 147 -7.83 3.30 21.08
N LYS A 148 -7.27 2.65 22.09
CA LYS A 148 -5.95 2.02 22.08
C LYS A 148 -6.10 0.56 22.49
N LEU A 149 -5.49 -0.37 21.74
CA LEU A 149 -5.39 -1.76 22.19
C LEU A 149 -4.07 -1.94 22.95
N VAL A 150 -4.12 -2.64 24.08
CA VAL A 150 -2.94 -2.97 24.89
C VAL A 150 -2.84 -4.49 25.02
N GLU A 151 -1.82 -5.07 24.41
CA GLU A 151 -1.52 -6.50 24.50
C GLU A 151 -1.14 -6.88 25.95
N ARG A 152 -1.94 -7.74 26.58
CA ARG A 152 -1.57 -8.42 27.83
C ARG A 152 -0.79 -9.69 27.52
N ARG A 153 0.43 -9.75 28.07
CA ARG A 153 1.31 -10.92 28.01
C ARG A 153 1.33 -11.65 29.35
N ASP A 154 0.28 -12.43 29.60
CA ASP A 154 0.24 -13.42 30.69
C ASP A 154 0.99 -14.74 30.31
N GLY A 155 1.72 -14.69 29.18
CA GLY A 155 2.51 -15.76 28.58
C GLY A 155 3.30 -15.20 27.39
N GLY A 156 3.59 -16.03 26.38
CA GLY A 156 4.14 -15.55 25.12
C GLY A 156 3.10 -14.83 24.24
N CYS A 157 3.42 -14.57 22.97
CA CYS A 157 2.41 -14.15 21.99
C CYS A 157 1.27 -15.18 21.84
N GLU A 158 1.52 -16.42 22.25
CA GLU A 158 0.62 -17.58 22.16
C GLU A 158 -0.61 -17.43 23.08
N ASP A 159 -0.43 -16.87 24.28
CA ASP A 159 -1.49 -16.63 25.28
C ASP A 159 -1.99 -15.16 25.29
N SER A 160 -1.50 -14.33 24.37
CA SER A 160 -1.76 -12.88 24.43
C SER A 160 -3.22 -12.53 24.16
N THR A 161 -3.76 -11.66 25.02
CA THR A 161 -5.09 -11.05 24.98
C THR A 161 -4.96 -9.52 24.90
N TRP A 162 -6.05 -8.76 24.73
CA TRP A 162 -5.97 -7.30 24.61
C TRP A 162 -6.97 -6.57 25.52
N ASP A 163 -6.50 -5.52 26.18
CA ASP A 163 -7.35 -4.48 26.79
C ASP A 163 -7.71 -3.42 25.74
N ALA A 164 -8.96 -2.97 25.74
CA ALA A 164 -9.38 -1.73 25.12
C ALA A 164 -9.23 -0.56 26.11
N VAL A 165 -8.49 0.49 25.74
CA VAL A 165 -8.43 1.74 26.48
C VAL A 165 -9.07 2.84 25.63
N LEU A 166 -10.23 3.33 26.06
CA LEU A 166 -10.88 4.48 25.43
C LEU A 166 -10.01 5.72 25.68
N LEU A 167 -9.55 6.37 24.61
CA LEU A 167 -8.79 7.62 24.71
C LEU A 167 -9.73 8.82 24.74
N LYS A 168 -10.70 8.89 23.82
CA LYS A 168 -11.81 9.86 23.82
C LYS A 168 -12.96 9.36 22.95
N SER A 169 -14.20 9.61 23.37
CA SER A 169 -15.43 9.38 22.59
C SER A 169 -16.20 10.69 22.37
N GLY A 170 -17.30 10.61 21.62
CA GLY A 170 -18.17 11.75 21.34
C GLY A 170 -17.53 12.78 20.41
N PHE A 171 -16.66 12.34 19.50
CA PHE A 171 -16.33 13.15 18.35
C PHE A 171 -17.50 13.12 17.35
N THR A 172 -17.70 14.18 16.56
CA THR A 172 -18.80 14.30 15.58
C THR A 172 -18.27 14.58 14.17
N GLY A 173 -19.17 14.66 13.19
CA GLY A 173 -18.83 14.97 11.79
C GLY A 173 -18.41 13.75 10.96
N LEU A 174 -17.74 14.03 9.83
CA LEU A 174 -17.12 13.02 8.96
C LEU A 174 -16.08 12.18 9.74
N PRO A 175 -15.79 10.93 9.31
CA PRO A 175 -14.86 10.08 10.04
C PRO A 175 -13.51 10.79 10.26
N LEU A 176 -12.98 10.60 11.46
CA LEU A 176 -11.67 11.08 11.86
C LEU A 176 -10.61 10.70 10.80
N PHE A 177 -9.54 11.50 10.71
CA PHE A 177 -8.32 11.19 9.95
C PHE A 177 -8.40 11.31 8.40
N VAL A 178 -9.25 12.18 7.85
CA VAL A 178 -9.11 12.65 6.44
C VAL A 178 -7.73 13.28 6.19
N ALA A 179 -7.12 13.86 7.24
CA ALA A 179 -5.69 14.14 7.32
C ALA A 179 -5.15 13.75 8.70
N PHE A 180 -3.94 13.19 8.74
CA PHE A 180 -3.24 12.85 9.98
C PHE A 180 -1.71 12.86 9.78
N ALA A 181 -0.95 12.94 10.87
CA ALA A 181 0.50 12.76 10.86
C ALA A 181 1.03 12.28 12.22
N ILE A 182 2.14 11.54 12.22
CA ILE A 182 2.73 10.95 13.42
C ILE A 182 4.19 11.39 13.59
N THR A 183 4.56 11.81 14.80
CA THR A 183 5.96 12.13 15.18
C THR A 183 6.13 12.07 16.70
N ASP A 184 7.30 11.67 17.20
CA ASP A 184 7.65 11.66 18.63
C ASP A 184 6.51 11.11 19.53
N ARG A 185 6.04 9.88 19.28
CA ARG A 185 4.90 9.25 19.98
C ARG A 185 3.59 10.05 19.98
N THR A 186 3.45 11.04 19.10
CA THR A 186 2.27 11.90 18.99
C THR A 186 1.60 11.73 17.63
N LEU A 187 0.32 11.34 17.64
CA LEU A 187 -0.57 11.37 16.47
C LEU A 187 -1.31 12.70 16.46
N TYR A 188 -1.23 13.44 15.36
CA TYR A 188 -1.99 14.66 15.06
C TYR A 188 -3.09 14.36 14.06
N PHE A 189 -4.29 14.92 14.28
CA PHE A 189 -5.47 14.67 13.45
C PHE A 189 -6.47 15.83 13.50
N ALA A 190 -7.37 15.89 12.51
CA ALA A 190 -8.55 16.73 12.57
C ALA A 190 -9.72 16.00 13.25
N ALA A 191 -10.46 16.69 14.13
CA ALA A 191 -11.67 16.14 14.77
C ALA A 191 -12.61 17.23 15.31
N ASP A 192 -13.92 16.99 15.22
CA ASP A 192 -14.97 17.76 15.91
C ASP A 192 -15.39 17.04 17.20
N ASP A 193 -15.63 17.77 18.29
CA ASP A 193 -16.13 17.24 19.57
C ASP A 193 -17.57 17.70 19.93
N GLY A 194 -18.29 18.25 18.94
CA GLY A 194 -19.65 18.76 19.08
C GLY A 194 -19.72 20.13 19.78
N ILE A 195 -18.57 20.72 20.10
CA ILE A 195 -18.46 22.03 20.76
C ILE A 195 -17.58 22.98 19.94
N HIS A 196 -16.43 22.50 19.45
CA HIS A 196 -15.41 23.31 18.78
C HIS A 196 -15.34 23.15 17.26
N GLY A 197 -16.18 22.30 16.65
CA GLY A 197 -16.08 21.97 15.22
C GLY A 197 -14.78 21.23 14.86
N ALA A 198 -14.59 20.94 13.57
CA ALA A 198 -13.50 20.10 13.11
C ALA A 198 -12.14 20.82 13.18
N GLU A 199 -11.40 20.54 14.25
CA GLU A 199 -10.25 21.30 14.75
C GLU A 199 -8.98 20.46 14.90
N LEU A 200 -7.85 21.08 15.28
CA LEU A 200 -6.57 20.35 15.44
C LEU A 200 -6.50 19.63 16.79
N TRP A 201 -6.51 18.30 16.76
CA TRP A 201 -6.31 17.42 17.92
C TRP A 201 -4.98 16.68 17.89
N LYS A 202 -4.57 16.18 19.05
CA LYS A 202 -3.46 15.24 19.20
C LYS A 202 -3.77 14.14 20.20
N THR A 203 -3.00 13.05 20.14
CA THR A 203 -2.90 12.05 21.21
C THR A 203 -1.47 11.51 21.32
N ASP A 204 -1.06 11.14 22.53
CA ASP A 204 0.15 10.35 22.83
C ASP A 204 -0.15 8.86 23.11
N GLY A 205 -1.40 8.43 22.87
CA GLY A 205 -1.90 7.12 23.26
C GLY A 205 -2.31 7.03 24.74
N THR A 206 -2.64 8.14 25.40
CA THR A 206 -3.29 8.19 26.71
C THR A 206 -4.58 9.05 26.66
N PRO A 207 -5.58 8.80 27.52
CA PRO A 207 -6.77 9.65 27.58
C PRO A 207 -6.42 11.10 27.94
N GLU A 208 -5.52 11.31 28.91
CA GLU A 208 -5.10 12.63 29.38
C GLU A 208 -4.29 13.41 28.34
N GLY A 209 -3.57 12.72 27.45
CA GLY A 209 -2.86 13.30 26.31
C GLY A 209 -3.72 13.47 25.05
N THR A 210 -4.96 12.97 25.04
CA THR A 210 -5.89 13.07 23.90
C THR A 210 -6.69 14.37 23.97
N VAL A 211 -6.11 15.44 23.44
CA VAL A 211 -6.58 16.82 23.67
C VAL A 211 -6.64 17.64 22.40
N LEU A 212 -7.56 18.61 22.40
CA LEU A 212 -7.58 19.73 21.47
C LEU A 212 -6.25 20.47 21.60
N VAL A 213 -5.52 20.62 20.49
CA VAL A 213 -4.27 21.39 20.48
C VAL A 213 -4.60 22.87 20.47
N LYS A 214 -5.60 23.28 19.68
CA LYS A 214 -6.13 24.63 19.61
C LYS A 214 -7.51 24.61 18.95
N ASP A 215 -8.44 25.41 19.46
CA ASP A 215 -9.62 25.92 18.75
C ASP A 215 -9.15 27.03 17.79
N ILE A 216 -9.03 26.72 16.49
CA ILE A 216 -8.51 27.61 15.45
C ILE A 216 -9.60 28.55 14.92
N GLN A 217 -10.84 28.07 14.74
CA GLN A 217 -12.00 28.89 14.34
C GLN A 217 -13.05 28.97 15.48
N PRO A 218 -12.94 29.96 16.41
CA PRO A 218 -13.57 29.91 17.73
C PRO A 218 -15.06 29.56 17.81
N GLY A 219 -15.37 28.44 18.47
CA GLY A 219 -16.72 27.96 18.72
C GLY A 219 -17.12 26.81 17.79
N SER A 220 -18.42 26.64 17.51
CA SER A 220 -18.93 25.49 16.73
C SER A 220 -18.80 25.69 15.20
N ALA A 221 -17.63 26.14 14.74
CA ALA A 221 -17.29 26.33 13.34
C ALA A 221 -16.01 25.52 13.04
N GLU A 222 -15.68 25.27 11.77
CA GLU A 222 -14.69 24.24 11.41
C GLU A 222 -13.50 24.82 10.66
N SER A 223 -12.31 24.87 11.28
CA SER A 223 -11.08 25.23 10.53
C SER A 223 -10.65 24.18 9.51
N LEU A 224 -11.16 22.95 9.64
CA LEU A 224 -10.87 21.79 8.79
C LEU A 224 -9.37 21.61 8.51
N PRO A 225 -8.55 21.24 9.51
CA PRO A 225 -7.12 21.02 9.33
C PRO A 225 -6.82 19.90 8.33
N LEU A 226 -6.06 20.21 7.27
CA LEU A 226 -5.69 19.29 6.19
C LEU A 226 -4.20 19.40 5.81
N ASN A 227 -3.74 18.52 4.93
CA ASN A 227 -2.39 18.54 4.33
C ASN A 227 -1.23 18.46 5.34
N PHE A 228 -1.29 17.51 6.28
CA PHE A 228 -0.35 17.44 7.41
C PHE A 228 1.06 16.99 6.97
N LEU A 229 2.08 17.76 7.34
CA LEU A 229 3.49 17.47 7.07
C LEU A 229 4.38 17.74 8.30
N ILE A 230 5.14 16.74 8.74
CA ILE A 230 6.13 16.91 9.81
C ILE A 230 7.50 17.31 9.23
N VAL A 231 8.09 18.38 9.76
CA VAL A 231 9.47 18.78 9.46
C VAL A 231 10.25 19.03 10.75
N GLY A 232 10.98 18.01 11.20
CA GLY A 232 11.66 18.03 12.48
C GLY A 232 10.66 17.90 13.62
N ARG A 233 10.54 18.93 14.47
CA ARG A 233 9.56 18.98 15.58
C ARG A 233 8.30 19.80 15.27
N THR A 234 8.13 20.23 14.03
CA THR A 234 7.06 21.15 13.62
C THR A 234 6.08 20.40 12.72
N LEU A 235 4.80 20.39 13.09
CA LEU A 235 3.71 20.08 12.16
C LEU A 235 3.43 21.33 11.30
N TYR A 236 3.39 21.17 9.99
CA TYR A 236 2.80 22.12 9.05
C TYR A 236 1.48 21.54 8.53
N PHE A 237 0.49 22.40 8.30
CA PHE A 237 -0.84 22.01 7.85
C PHE A 237 -1.57 23.22 7.24
N THR A 238 -2.76 23.01 6.70
CA THR A 238 -3.65 24.08 6.23
C THR A 238 -4.96 24.11 7.01
N ALA A 239 -5.41 25.28 7.41
CA ALA A 239 -6.64 25.50 8.17
C ALA A 239 -7.18 26.92 7.95
N ASP A 240 -8.45 27.16 8.27
CA ASP A 240 -9.15 28.44 8.17
C ASP A 240 -9.56 28.93 9.57
N ASP A 241 -9.23 30.16 9.98
CA ASP A 241 -9.63 30.71 11.29
C ASP A 241 -10.90 31.57 11.24
N GLY A 242 -11.53 31.71 10.07
CA GLY A 242 -12.69 32.57 9.85
C GLY A 242 -12.37 34.05 9.70
N GLU A 243 -11.10 34.45 9.78
CA GLU A 243 -10.63 35.81 9.53
C GLU A 243 -9.75 35.88 8.26
N HIS A 244 -8.86 34.89 8.06
CA HIS A 244 -7.83 34.86 7.00
C HIS A 244 -8.07 33.80 5.91
N GLY A 245 -9.18 33.04 5.96
CA GLY A 245 -9.45 31.96 5.01
C GLY A 245 -8.46 30.78 5.17
N ARG A 246 -8.49 29.83 4.22
CA ARG A 246 -7.60 28.66 4.26
C ARG A 246 -6.15 29.07 3.96
N GLU A 247 -5.32 29.01 4.99
CA GLU A 247 -3.92 29.47 4.96
C GLU A 247 -2.91 28.42 5.44
N LEU A 248 -1.62 28.76 5.40
CA LEU A 248 -0.55 27.92 5.95
C LEU A 248 -0.43 28.07 7.48
N TRP A 249 -0.61 26.97 8.19
CA TRP A 249 -0.49 26.90 9.66
C TRP A 249 0.67 26.00 10.10
N LYS A 250 1.11 26.20 11.34
CA LYS A 250 2.05 25.29 12.00
C LYS A 250 1.75 25.08 13.49
N SER A 251 2.25 23.99 14.05
CA SER A 251 2.16 23.68 15.49
C SER A 251 3.46 23.05 16.03
N ASP A 252 3.72 23.26 17.33
CA ASP A 252 4.71 22.52 18.14
C ASP A 252 4.05 21.50 19.09
N GLY A 253 2.74 21.23 18.92
CA GLY A 253 1.94 20.42 19.81
C GLY A 253 1.33 21.17 21.00
N THR A 254 1.44 22.50 21.05
CA THR A 254 0.79 23.36 22.05
C THR A 254 -0.07 24.45 21.41
N GLU A 255 -1.14 24.87 22.10
CA GLU A 255 -2.04 25.96 21.70
C GLU A 255 -1.26 27.24 21.30
N ARG A 256 -0.36 27.70 22.18
CA ARG A 256 0.51 28.88 21.98
C ARG A 256 1.52 28.71 20.84
N GLY A 257 1.85 27.47 20.47
CA GLY A 257 2.68 27.17 19.29
C GLY A 257 1.88 27.04 17.99
N THR A 258 0.57 26.81 18.10
CA THR A 258 -0.35 26.59 16.97
C THR A 258 -0.83 27.91 16.40
N ARG A 259 -0.32 28.27 15.22
CA ARG A 259 -0.53 29.59 14.64
C ARG A 259 -0.39 29.59 13.11
N LEU A 260 -1.06 30.57 12.51
CA LEU A 260 -0.83 31.06 11.17
C LEU A 260 0.68 31.31 10.94
N VAL A 261 1.20 30.89 9.80
CA VAL A 261 2.61 31.05 9.42
C VAL A 261 2.83 32.42 8.77
N GLU A 262 1.94 32.79 7.86
CA GLU A 262 1.74 34.12 7.26
C GLU A 262 0.31 34.19 6.72
N ASP A 263 -0.28 35.38 6.70
CA ASP A 263 -1.50 35.70 5.94
C ASP A 263 -1.08 35.96 4.49
N ILE A 264 -1.10 34.93 3.64
CA ILE A 264 -0.54 34.99 2.28
C ILE A 264 -1.49 35.72 1.33
N SER A 265 -2.79 35.49 1.46
CA SER A 265 -3.86 36.08 0.63
C SER A 265 -4.90 36.78 1.51
N PRO A 266 -4.72 38.08 1.83
CA PRO A 266 -5.39 38.71 2.96
C PRO A 266 -6.93 38.66 2.98
N GLY A 267 -7.46 37.87 3.91
CA GLY A 267 -8.87 37.76 4.26
C GLY A 267 -9.54 36.46 3.77
N LEU A 268 -10.86 36.40 3.86
CA LEU A 268 -11.67 35.18 3.71
C LEU A 268 -11.40 34.25 2.51
N PRO A 269 -10.88 34.68 1.33
CA PRO A 269 -10.48 33.73 0.29
C PRO A 269 -9.35 32.78 0.71
N GLY A 270 -8.39 33.25 1.51
CA GLY A 270 -7.15 32.53 1.83
C GLY A 270 -6.29 32.22 0.60
N SER A 271 -5.14 31.57 0.84
CA SER A 271 -4.17 31.19 -0.21
C SER A 271 -4.29 29.75 -0.71
N GLU A 272 -5.17 28.96 -0.08
CA GLU A 272 -5.44 27.56 -0.43
C GLU A 272 -4.17 26.70 -0.60
N PRO A 273 -3.24 26.60 0.39
CA PRO A 273 -1.97 25.92 0.16
C PRO A 273 -2.13 24.41 -0.12
N ARG A 274 -1.39 23.91 -1.11
CA ARG A 274 -1.45 22.51 -1.56
C ARG A 274 -0.05 21.92 -1.72
N ASN A 275 0.03 20.58 -1.82
CA ASN A 275 1.26 19.83 -2.08
C ASN A 275 2.41 20.16 -1.10
N LEU A 276 2.12 20.23 0.22
CA LEU A 276 3.14 20.51 1.23
C LEU A 276 4.26 19.47 1.14
N THR A 277 5.45 19.94 0.78
CA THR A 277 6.61 19.12 0.42
C THR A 277 7.78 19.48 1.33
N ARG A 278 8.40 18.47 1.98
CA ARG A 278 9.54 18.70 2.87
C ARG A 278 10.79 19.07 2.07
N ALA A 279 11.45 20.16 2.44
CA ALA A 279 12.67 20.64 1.80
C ALA A 279 13.88 20.62 2.76
N SER A 280 15.03 21.06 2.26
CA SER A 280 16.27 21.16 3.03
C SER A 280 16.18 22.17 4.19
N ASN A 281 17.07 22.06 5.18
CA ASN A 281 17.23 23.06 6.25
C ASN A 281 15.93 23.39 7.02
N GLN A 282 15.10 22.37 7.26
CA GLN A 282 13.78 22.46 7.93
C GLN A 282 12.74 23.36 7.23
N ARG A 283 12.89 23.58 5.92
CA ARG A 283 11.92 24.30 5.09
C ARG A 283 10.84 23.37 4.52
N ILE A 284 9.78 23.99 4.02
CA ILE A 284 8.80 23.37 3.11
C ILE A 284 8.75 24.10 1.77
N LEU A 285 8.32 23.39 0.73
CA LEU A 285 7.80 23.92 -0.53
C LEU A 285 6.31 23.56 -0.63
N PHE A 286 5.51 24.39 -1.29
CA PHE A 286 4.06 24.21 -1.44
C PHE A 286 3.51 25.10 -2.55
N ASN A 287 2.24 24.90 -2.96
CA ASN A 287 1.61 25.66 -4.05
C ASN A 287 0.46 26.50 -3.48
N ALA A 288 0.50 27.82 -3.64
CA ALA A 288 -0.46 28.75 -3.03
C ALA A 288 -0.68 29.99 -3.91
N ASP A 289 -1.80 30.68 -3.69
CA ASP A 289 -2.21 31.90 -4.39
C ASP A 289 -2.23 33.09 -3.41
N ASP A 290 -1.64 34.22 -3.74
CA ASP A 290 -1.66 35.44 -2.89
C ASP A 290 -2.74 36.46 -3.30
N GLY A 291 -3.64 36.07 -4.19
CA GLY A 291 -4.67 36.94 -4.77
C GLY A 291 -4.11 37.96 -5.77
N THR A 292 -2.82 37.88 -6.14
CA THR A 292 -2.18 38.78 -7.11
C THR A 292 -1.38 38.07 -8.20
N HIS A 293 -0.66 36.98 -7.86
CA HIS A 293 0.13 36.16 -8.80
C HIS A 293 -0.55 34.84 -9.19
N GLY A 294 -1.78 34.58 -8.73
CA GLY A 294 -2.43 33.28 -8.93
C GLY A 294 -1.68 32.16 -8.20
N ARG A 295 -2.03 30.90 -8.48
CA ARG A 295 -1.35 29.76 -7.84
C ARG A 295 0.03 29.53 -8.40
N GLU A 296 1.03 29.68 -7.54
CA GLU A 296 2.46 29.60 -7.85
C GLU A 296 3.22 28.73 -6.83
N PRO A 297 4.53 28.43 -7.01
CA PRO A 297 5.31 27.71 -6.02
C PRO A 297 5.83 28.64 -4.91
N TRP A 298 5.62 28.25 -3.66
CA TRP A 298 6.01 28.96 -2.44
C TRP A 298 6.96 28.13 -1.57
N ARG A 299 7.66 28.81 -0.66
CA ARG A 299 8.52 28.21 0.37
C ARG A 299 8.28 28.84 1.73
N SER A 300 8.54 28.09 2.80
CA SER A 300 8.53 28.62 4.17
C SER A 300 9.58 27.95 5.07
N ASP A 301 10.01 28.65 6.12
CA ASP A 301 10.68 28.11 7.31
C ASP A 301 9.79 28.19 8.58
N GLY A 302 8.48 28.40 8.40
CA GLY A 302 7.53 28.58 9.49
C GLY A 302 7.61 29.94 10.15
N THR A 303 8.06 30.98 9.43
CA THR A 303 8.00 32.37 9.87
C THR A 303 7.44 33.28 8.77
N PRO A 304 6.76 34.38 9.12
CA PRO A 304 6.34 35.44 8.18
C PRO A 304 7.41 35.80 7.15
N GLY A 305 8.52 36.41 7.61
CA GLY A 305 9.60 36.86 6.74
C GLY A 305 10.37 35.76 6.00
N GLY A 306 10.16 34.49 6.32
CA GLY A 306 10.69 33.33 5.62
C GLY A 306 9.70 32.65 4.66
N THR A 307 8.43 33.04 4.68
CA THR A 307 7.35 32.56 3.81
C THR A 307 7.25 33.46 2.59
N ARG A 308 7.53 32.90 1.41
CA ARG A 308 7.71 33.68 0.17
C ARG A 308 7.38 32.86 -1.06
N LEU A 309 6.86 33.54 -2.07
CA LEU A 309 6.90 33.11 -3.47
C LEU A 309 8.33 32.66 -3.85
N VAL A 310 8.44 31.56 -4.58
CA VAL A 310 9.72 31.01 -5.06
C VAL A 310 10.09 31.64 -6.40
N GLU A 311 9.12 31.74 -7.31
CA GLU A 311 9.17 32.49 -8.58
C GLU A 311 7.71 32.77 -9.02
N ASP A 312 7.50 33.84 -9.77
CA ASP A 312 6.22 34.17 -10.44
C ASP A 312 6.26 33.56 -11.85
N ILE A 313 5.83 32.30 -12.01
CA ILE A 313 6.04 31.55 -13.27
C ILE A 313 5.08 32.01 -14.36
N PHE A 314 3.79 32.26 -14.05
CA PHE A 314 2.83 32.86 -14.97
C PHE A 314 2.27 34.18 -14.40
N PRO A 315 2.91 35.33 -14.71
CA PRO A 315 2.61 36.62 -14.09
C PRO A 315 1.14 37.05 -14.07
N GLY A 316 0.58 37.05 -12.85
CA GLY A 316 -0.74 37.59 -12.53
C GLY A 316 -1.77 36.51 -12.18
N LEU A 317 -3.03 36.93 -12.05
CA LEU A 317 -4.13 36.09 -11.52
C LEU A 317 -4.34 34.67 -12.10
N PRO A 318 -3.93 34.30 -13.33
CA PRO A 318 -3.99 32.90 -13.75
C PRO A 318 -3.13 31.96 -12.90
N GLY A 319 -1.89 32.37 -12.59
CA GLY A 319 -0.87 31.51 -11.99
C GLY A 319 -0.48 30.29 -12.85
N SER A 320 0.63 29.66 -12.49
CA SER A 320 1.19 28.50 -13.19
C SER A 320 0.55 27.16 -12.83
N GLU A 321 -0.34 27.14 -11.82
CA GLU A 321 -1.01 25.96 -11.24
C GLU A 321 -0.06 24.75 -11.10
N PRO A 322 1.00 24.83 -10.25
CA PRO A 322 2.01 23.80 -10.19
C PRO A 322 1.46 22.45 -9.68
N GLY A 323 2.00 21.37 -10.24
CA GLY A 323 1.81 20.00 -9.75
C GLY A 323 2.54 19.72 -8.43
N PRO A 324 2.53 18.46 -7.96
CA PRO A 324 3.27 18.04 -6.78
C PRO A 324 4.79 18.15 -7.01
N LEU A 325 5.53 18.64 -6.01
CA LEU A 325 6.98 18.78 -6.08
C LEU A 325 7.69 17.50 -5.63
N LEU A 326 8.33 16.80 -6.55
CA LEU A 326 8.98 15.51 -6.30
C LEU A 326 10.51 15.67 -6.26
N GLU A 327 11.14 15.41 -5.10
CA GLU A 327 12.61 15.45 -4.97
C GLU A 327 13.25 14.30 -5.75
N VAL A 328 13.92 14.62 -6.87
CA VAL A 328 14.64 13.61 -7.66
C VAL A 328 16.07 13.44 -7.19
N LYS A 329 16.75 14.54 -6.82
CA LYS A 329 18.19 14.52 -6.50
C LYS A 329 18.66 15.79 -5.82
N ASP A 330 19.34 15.65 -4.68
CA ASP A 330 20.18 16.68 -4.06
C ASP A 330 19.46 18.04 -3.91
N HIS A 331 18.23 17.99 -3.40
CA HIS A 331 17.30 19.12 -3.23
C HIS A 331 16.79 19.78 -4.52
N ARG A 332 16.93 19.10 -5.67
CA ARG A 332 16.18 19.40 -6.89
C ARG A 332 14.83 18.70 -6.86
N PHE A 333 13.78 19.50 -6.93
CA PHE A 333 12.40 19.07 -7.08
C PHE A 333 11.97 19.25 -8.55
N LEU A 334 11.19 18.31 -9.09
CA LEU A 334 10.50 18.42 -10.37
C LEU A 334 8.99 18.50 -10.17
N PHE A 335 8.31 19.22 -11.04
CA PHE A 335 6.85 19.42 -11.06
C PHE A 335 6.40 19.83 -12.47
N SER A 336 5.10 19.76 -12.79
CA SER A 336 4.56 20.37 -14.01
C SER A 336 3.93 21.74 -13.71
N ALA A 337 4.09 22.70 -14.61
CA ALA A 337 3.57 24.07 -14.46
C ALA A 337 3.48 24.77 -15.84
N ASP A 338 2.62 25.78 -15.95
CA ASP A 338 2.42 26.60 -17.15
C ASP A 338 3.01 28.01 -16.93
N ASP A 339 3.63 28.62 -17.95
CA ASP A 339 4.14 30.01 -17.90
C ASP A 339 3.37 30.97 -18.83
N GLY A 340 2.22 30.53 -19.35
CA GLY A 340 1.40 31.24 -20.32
C GLY A 340 2.01 31.34 -21.72
N THR A 341 3.19 30.72 -21.95
CA THR A 341 3.93 30.76 -23.21
C THR A 341 4.15 29.37 -23.81
N HIS A 342 4.51 28.39 -22.97
CA HIS A 342 4.82 27.01 -23.37
C HIS A 342 3.74 26.00 -22.95
N GLY A 343 2.67 26.45 -22.26
CA GLY A 343 1.67 25.53 -21.70
C GLY A 343 2.22 24.74 -20.52
N ARG A 344 1.48 23.72 -20.07
CA ARG A 344 1.92 22.86 -18.95
C ARG A 344 3.11 21.99 -19.36
N GLU A 345 4.28 22.32 -18.84
CA GLU A 345 5.55 21.69 -19.17
C GLU A 345 6.32 21.20 -17.94
N LEU A 346 7.49 20.57 -18.13
CA LEU A 346 8.33 20.08 -17.03
C LEU A 346 9.18 21.20 -16.42
N TRP A 347 8.91 21.54 -15.17
CA TRP A 347 9.67 22.52 -14.39
C TRP A 347 10.53 21.86 -13.30
N ARG A 348 11.52 22.61 -12.83
CA ARG A 348 12.36 22.25 -11.67
C ARG A 348 12.53 23.42 -10.73
N THR A 349 12.82 23.14 -9.46
CA THR A 349 13.29 24.14 -8.49
C THR A 349 14.27 23.53 -7.48
N ASP A 350 15.02 24.39 -6.79
CA ASP A 350 15.75 24.10 -5.54
C ASP A 350 15.17 24.87 -4.32
N GLY A 351 14.00 25.49 -4.50
CA GLY A 351 13.39 26.40 -3.54
C GLY A 351 13.95 27.82 -3.62
N THR A 352 14.55 28.24 -4.74
CA THR A 352 15.01 29.61 -4.98
C THR A 352 14.63 30.12 -6.38
N PRO A 353 14.47 31.45 -6.58
CA PRO A 353 14.27 32.07 -7.89
C PRO A 353 15.21 31.52 -8.98
N GLY A 354 16.53 31.67 -8.80
CA GLY A 354 17.53 31.26 -9.79
C GLY A 354 17.69 29.75 -10.00
N GLY A 355 17.11 28.93 -9.13
CA GLY A 355 17.00 27.48 -9.31
C GLY A 355 15.73 27.05 -10.06
N THR A 356 14.67 27.87 -9.98
CA THR A 356 13.36 27.64 -10.60
C THR A 356 13.38 27.99 -12.07
N ARG A 357 12.99 27.04 -12.92
CA ARG A 357 12.90 27.20 -14.38
C ARG A 357 12.31 25.97 -15.07
N LEU A 358 11.83 26.19 -16.29
CA LEU A 358 11.59 25.18 -17.30
C LEU A 358 12.81 24.25 -17.44
N VAL A 359 12.59 22.94 -17.49
CA VAL A 359 13.62 21.93 -17.79
C VAL A 359 13.78 21.76 -19.29
N GLU A 360 12.66 21.62 -20.00
CA GLU A 360 12.54 21.46 -21.44
C GLU A 360 11.14 21.94 -21.84
N ASP A 361 11.02 22.52 -23.04
CA ASP A 361 9.76 22.79 -23.74
C ASP A 361 9.45 21.52 -24.56
N ILE A 362 8.79 20.53 -23.95
CA ILE A 362 8.62 19.20 -24.56
C ILE A 362 7.67 19.29 -25.77
N ARG A 363 6.62 20.11 -25.69
CA ARG A 363 5.70 20.41 -26.80
C ARG A 363 5.73 21.90 -27.18
N PRO A 364 6.57 22.30 -28.16
CA PRO A 364 6.81 23.70 -28.48
C PRO A 364 5.57 24.59 -28.66
N GLY A 365 5.34 25.44 -27.65
CA GLY A 365 4.31 26.49 -27.63
C GLY A 365 3.11 26.19 -26.73
N ALA A 366 2.16 27.14 -26.67
CA ALA A 366 1.10 27.24 -25.64
C ALA A 366 -0.01 26.15 -25.62
N LEU A 367 0.33 24.90 -25.94
CA LEU A 367 -0.44 23.71 -25.58
C LEU A 367 0.21 22.98 -24.39
N GLY A 368 1.55 22.87 -24.37
CA GLY A 368 2.28 22.08 -23.39
C GLY A 368 2.08 20.56 -23.53
N SER A 369 2.90 19.81 -22.80
CA SER A 369 3.03 18.36 -22.90
C SER A 369 2.10 17.55 -21.98
N ASP A 370 1.09 18.21 -21.38
CA ASP A 370 0.01 17.61 -20.58
C ASP A 370 0.47 16.72 -19.40
N ILE A 371 1.65 17.01 -18.82
CA ILE A 371 2.25 16.22 -17.74
C ILE A 371 1.31 16.12 -16.52
N PRO A 372 0.89 14.91 -16.12
CA PRO A 372 -0.15 14.69 -15.11
C PRO A 372 0.29 15.12 -13.71
N THR A 373 -0.71 15.51 -12.90
CA THR A 373 -0.49 16.09 -11.56
C THR A 373 -0.83 15.15 -10.41
N ASN A 374 -1.24 13.90 -10.66
CA ASN A 374 -1.53 12.92 -9.61
C ASN A 374 -0.25 12.12 -9.22
N PRO A 375 0.31 12.32 -8.01
CA PRO A 375 1.54 11.65 -7.60
C PRO A 375 1.35 10.18 -7.21
N PHE A 376 0.12 9.69 -7.09
CA PHE A 376 -0.17 8.32 -6.63
C PHE A 376 -0.31 7.32 -7.79
N THR A 377 -0.71 7.78 -8.97
CA THR A 377 -0.93 6.94 -10.16
C THR A 377 0.04 7.24 -11.30
N ASP A 378 0.39 8.49 -11.58
CA ASP A 378 0.90 8.85 -12.91
C ASP A 378 2.36 9.34 -12.93
N LEU A 379 2.98 9.42 -11.74
CA LEU A 379 4.35 9.89 -11.52
C LEU A 379 5.12 8.90 -10.65
N ALA A 380 6.34 8.55 -11.03
CA ALA A 380 7.21 7.69 -10.21
C ALA A 380 8.66 8.18 -10.18
N VAL A 381 9.22 8.33 -8.97
CA VAL A 381 10.66 8.62 -8.78
C VAL A 381 11.41 7.30 -8.62
N VAL A 382 12.31 6.98 -9.56
CA VAL A 382 13.13 5.77 -9.58
C VAL A 382 14.56 6.12 -9.96
N GLU A 383 15.55 5.63 -9.20
CA GLU A 383 16.98 5.89 -9.42
C GLU A 383 17.31 7.36 -9.72
N ARG A 384 16.79 8.24 -8.85
CA ARG A 384 17.01 9.70 -8.87
C ARG A 384 16.56 10.39 -10.16
N ARG A 385 15.50 9.85 -10.78
CA ARG A 385 14.82 10.38 -11.96
C ARG A 385 13.31 10.30 -11.77
N LEU A 386 12.59 11.26 -12.33
CA LEU A 386 11.14 11.18 -12.48
C LEU A 386 10.81 10.42 -13.77
N TYR A 387 9.84 9.52 -13.71
CA TYR A 387 9.14 8.91 -14.84
C TYR A 387 7.70 9.42 -14.84
N PHE A 388 7.18 9.75 -16.03
CA PHE A 388 5.89 10.43 -16.22
C PHE A 388 5.37 10.20 -17.65
N SER A 389 4.09 10.47 -17.88
CA SER A 389 3.51 10.59 -19.23
C SER A 389 3.68 12.01 -19.77
N ALA A 390 4.01 12.17 -21.05
CA ALA A 390 4.03 13.48 -21.72
C ALA A 390 3.86 13.36 -23.25
N ASP A 391 3.25 14.37 -23.88
CA ASP A 391 3.05 14.49 -25.33
C ASP A 391 3.98 15.56 -25.91
N ASP A 392 4.79 15.25 -26.93
CA ASP A 392 5.65 16.23 -27.63
C ASP A 392 5.02 16.86 -28.88
N GLY A 393 3.81 16.42 -29.24
CA GLY A 393 3.09 16.82 -30.45
C GLY A 393 3.42 16.01 -31.70
N GLU A 394 4.38 15.08 -31.65
CA GLU A 394 4.70 14.13 -32.73
C GLU A 394 4.29 12.69 -32.38
N HIS A 395 4.49 12.26 -31.14
CA HIS A 395 4.30 10.88 -30.66
C HIS A 395 3.08 10.68 -29.73
N GLY A 396 2.36 11.76 -29.40
CA GLY A 396 1.26 11.68 -28.41
C GLY A 396 1.77 11.40 -26.99
N PRO A 397 0.86 11.19 -26.02
CA PRO A 397 1.23 10.92 -24.62
C PRO A 397 2.00 9.60 -24.50
N GLU A 398 3.30 9.67 -24.22
CA GLU A 398 4.21 8.53 -24.17
C GLU A 398 5.04 8.48 -22.87
N LEU A 399 5.87 7.45 -22.69
CA LEU A 399 6.69 7.33 -21.48
C LEU A 399 7.90 8.25 -21.55
N TRP A 400 7.94 9.27 -20.70
CA TRP A 400 9.07 10.17 -20.53
C TRP A 400 9.81 9.94 -19.20
N LYS A 401 11.06 10.41 -19.15
CA LYS A 401 11.81 10.51 -17.90
C LYS A 401 12.71 11.74 -17.87
N SER A 402 13.06 12.22 -16.68
CA SER A 402 14.01 13.32 -16.50
C SER A 402 14.84 13.21 -15.22
N ASP A 403 16.06 13.75 -15.24
CA ASP A 403 16.88 14.03 -14.05
C ASP A 403 16.85 15.52 -13.63
N GLY A 404 16.01 16.34 -14.30
CA GLY A 404 15.94 17.78 -14.09
C GLY A 404 17.00 18.59 -14.85
N THR A 405 17.52 18.03 -15.95
CA THR A 405 18.33 18.74 -16.95
C THR A 405 17.80 18.41 -18.35
N PRO A 406 17.90 19.33 -19.33
CA PRO A 406 17.36 19.07 -20.67
C PRO A 406 17.91 17.78 -21.30
N GLY A 407 19.25 17.66 -21.39
CA GLY A 407 19.90 16.42 -21.86
C GLY A 407 19.70 15.16 -20.98
N GLY A 408 18.96 15.26 -19.88
CA GLY A 408 18.47 14.14 -19.07
C GLY A 408 16.96 13.87 -19.21
N THR A 409 16.19 14.85 -19.69
CA THR A 409 14.79 14.72 -20.13
C THR A 409 14.74 14.03 -21.49
N ARG A 410 13.85 13.04 -21.66
CA ARG A 410 13.58 12.42 -22.96
C ARG A 410 12.43 11.42 -22.91
N LEU A 411 11.81 11.25 -24.07
CA LEU A 411 11.09 10.05 -24.48
C LEU A 411 11.95 8.80 -24.18
N VAL A 412 11.32 7.78 -23.59
CA VAL A 412 11.96 6.52 -23.22
C VAL A 412 11.82 5.49 -24.34
N GLU A 413 10.62 5.41 -24.91
CA GLU A 413 10.25 4.66 -26.11
C GLU A 413 8.96 5.29 -26.68
N ASP A 414 8.83 5.29 -28.00
CA ASP A 414 7.59 5.55 -28.74
C ASP A 414 6.78 4.23 -28.77
N ILE A 415 5.94 4.00 -27.76
CA ILE A 415 5.27 2.71 -27.55
C ILE A 415 4.11 2.52 -28.55
N ARG A 416 3.39 3.58 -28.91
CA ARG A 416 2.31 3.58 -29.91
C ARG A 416 2.61 4.56 -31.05
N PRO A 417 3.40 4.16 -32.07
CA PRO A 417 3.92 5.06 -33.10
C PRO A 417 2.91 5.99 -33.78
N GLY A 418 3.02 7.28 -33.44
CA GLY A 418 2.23 8.38 -34.01
C GLY A 418 1.41 9.15 -32.97
N PRO A 419 0.65 10.18 -33.39
CA PRO A 419 0.11 11.22 -32.50
C PRO A 419 -1.09 10.78 -31.62
N GLU A 420 -1.29 9.48 -31.42
CA GLU A 420 -2.27 8.94 -30.48
C GLU A 420 -1.64 8.66 -29.09
N GLY A 421 -0.38 8.19 -29.05
CA GLY A 421 0.37 7.88 -27.83
C GLY A 421 -0.18 6.72 -26.98
N SER A 422 0.71 6.01 -26.29
CA SER A 422 0.36 4.86 -25.44
C SER A 422 -0.31 5.23 -24.10
N SER A 423 -0.32 6.52 -23.76
CA SER A 423 -0.87 7.12 -22.55
C SER A 423 -0.47 6.39 -21.25
N PRO A 424 0.81 6.35 -20.85
CA PRO A 424 1.25 5.66 -19.64
C PRO A 424 0.57 6.16 -18.36
N GLY A 425 0.14 5.22 -17.51
CA GLY A 425 -0.46 5.49 -16.20
C GLY A 425 -0.26 4.31 -15.24
N ASN A 426 -0.60 4.46 -13.96
CA ASN A 426 -0.25 3.48 -12.90
C ASN A 426 1.26 3.19 -12.82
N LEU A 427 2.09 4.23 -12.90
CA LEU A 427 3.55 4.16 -12.73
C LEU A 427 3.91 3.80 -11.28
N LYS A 428 4.64 2.69 -11.08
CA LYS A 428 5.07 2.21 -9.75
C LYS A 428 6.55 1.79 -9.77
N PRO A 429 7.34 2.10 -8.71
CA PRO A 429 8.72 1.62 -8.58
C PRO A 429 8.82 0.10 -8.49
N LEU A 430 9.73 -0.49 -9.28
CA LEU A 430 10.01 -1.93 -9.36
C LEU A 430 11.52 -2.17 -9.24
N GLY A 431 12.05 -1.84 -8.05
CA GLY A 431 13.50 -1.73 -7.83
C GLY A 431 14.07 -0.57 -8.65
N GLU A 432 15.12 -0.83 -9.44
CA GLU A 432 15.73 0.13 -10.37
C GLU A 432 14.89 0.43 -11.63
N LYS A 433 13.66 -0.10 -11.72
CA LYS A 433 12.76 -0.04 -12.89
C LYS A 433 11.43 0.62 -12.54
N VAL A 434 10.65 0.96 -13.55
CA VAL A 434 9.24 1.36 -13.42
C VAL A 434 8.33 0.29 -14.03
N PHE A 435 7.27 -0.08 -13.32
CA PHE A 435 6.09 -0.77 -13.84
C PHE A 435 5.05 0.28 -14.22
N PHE A 436 4.27 0.06 -15.28
CA PHE A 436 3.17 0.95 -15.68
C PHE A 436 2.15 0.23 -16.56
N SER A 437 1.02 0.89 -16.85
CA SER A 437 0.02 0.48 -17.83
C SER A 437 0.12 1.37 -19.08
N ALA A 438 0.04 0.79 -20.29
CA ALA A 438 0.11 1.53 -21.56
C ALA A 438 -0.48 0.72 -22.73
N ASP A 439 -0.91 1.40 -23.80
CA ASP A 439 -1.57 0.84 -24.98
C ASP A 439 -0.78 1.06 -26.29
N ASP A 440 -0.14 0.02 -26.81
CA ASP A 440 0.63 0.06 -28.08
C ASP A 440 -0.23 0.05 -29.36
N GLY A 441 -1.55 0.17 -29.24
CA GLY A 441 -2.51 0.15 -30.35
C GLY A 441 -2.73 -1.23 -30.96
N THR A 442 -2.12 -2.28 -30.39
CA THR A 442 -2.26 -3.68 -30.83
C THR A 442 -2.82 -4.57 -29.71
N HIS A 443 -2.37 -4.36 -28.48
CA HIS A 443 -2.73 -5.16 -27.30
C HIS A 443 -3.61 -4.41 -26.28
N GLY A 444 -3.96 -3.15 -26.54
CA GLY A 444 -4.68 -2.32 -25.59
C GLY A 444 -3.90 -2.01 -24.31
N ARG A 445 -4.57 -1.48 -23.27
CA ARG A 445 -3.89 -1.04 -22.03
C ARG A 445 -3.54 -2.22 -21.13
N GLU A 446 -2.28 -2.65 -21.26
CA GLU A 446 -1.73 -3.86 -20.66
C GLU A 446 -0.56 -3.54 -19.71
N PRO A 447 0.01 -4.52 -18.96
CA PRO A 447 1.11 -4.26 -18.04
C PRO A 447 2.47 -4.17 -18.76
N TRP A 448 3.21 -3.08 -18.54
CA TRP A 448 4.53 -2.80 -19.11
C TRP A 448 5.59 -2.62 -18.01
N ARG A 449 6.87 -2.75 -18.41
CA ARG A 449 8.00 -2.28 -17.60
C ARG A 449 8.95 -1.42 -18.42
N SER A 450 9.73 -0.57 -17.75
CA SER A 450 10.91 0.09 -18.32
C SER A 450 12.07 0.20 -17.33
N ASP A 451 13.31 0.11 -17.83
CA ASP A 451 14.52 0.59 -17.13
C ASP A 451 14.96 2.00 -17.60
N GLY A 452 14.09 2.68 -18.34
CA GLY A 452 14.36 3.98 -18.94
C GLY A 452 15.20 3.92 -20.21
N SER A 453 15.20 2.79 -20.91
CA SER A 453 15.74 2.65 -22.26
C SER A 453 14.75 1.97 -23.19
N SER A 454 14.76 2.34 -24.47
CA SER A 454 13.99 1.74 -25.57
C SER A 454 13.97 0.20 -25.50
N GLY A 455 15.11 -0.46 -25.72
CA GLY A 455 15.24 -1.92 -25.63
C GLY A 455 15.05 -2.53 -24.22
N GLY A 456 14.84 -1.70 -23.20
CA GLY A 456 14.42 -2.09 -21.86
C GLY A 456 12.96 -1.75 -21.54
N THR A 457 12.20 -1.24 -22.50
CA THR A 457 10.77 -0.94 -22.40
C THR A 457 10.00 -2.02 -23.13
N PHE A 458 9.10 -2.74 -22.46
CA PHE A 458 8.26 -3.75 -23.11
C PHE A 458 7.02 -4.13 -22.32
N LEU A 459 5.99 -4.54 -23.07
CA LEU A 459 4.85 -5.33 -22.62
C LEU A 459 5.34 -6.55 -21.82
N LEU A 460 4.87 -6.71 -20.59
CA LEU A 460 5.20 -7.83 -19.72
C LEU A 460 4.39 -9.08 -20.09
N ALA A 461 3.09 -8.90 -20.24
CA ALA A 461 2.12 -9.90 -20.66
C ALA A 461 1.00 -9.21 -21.43
N ASP A 462 0.40 -9.94 -22.37
CA ASP A 462 -0.85 -9.62 -23.05
C ASP A 462 -1.96 -10.34 -22.25
N VAL A 463 -2.55 -9.66 -21.27
CA VAL A 463 -3.44 -10.25 -20.25
C VAL A 463 -4.89 -10.31 -20.74
N PHE A 464 -5.32 -9.35 -21.56
CA PHE A 464 -6.53 -9.46 -22.38
C PHE A 464 -6.13 -9.58 -23.87
N PRO A 465 -6.00 -10.81 -24.42
CA PRO A 465 -5.46 -11.02 -25.76
C PRO A 465 -6.12 -10.23 -26.90
N GLY A 466 -5.36 -9.32 -27.50
CA GLY A 466 -5.79 -8.49 -28.63
C GLY A 466 -6.09 -7.03 -28.23
N PRO A 467 -6.89 -6.28 -29.01
CA PRO A 467 -7.05 -4.83 -28.82
C PRO A 467 -8.02 -4.44 -27.69
N ASP A 468 -8.45 -5.39 -26.87
CA ASP A 468 -9.25 -5.15 -25.66
C ASP A 468 -8.30 -4.75 -24.50
N THR A 469 -8.68 -4.81 -23.22
CA THR A 469 -7.86 -4.20 -22.15
C THR A 469 -8.08 -4.82 -20.78
N SER A 470 -6.99 -5.18 -20.10
CA SER A 470 -7.00 -5.77 -18.75
C SER A 470 -7.04 -4.76 -17.60
N PHE A 471 -6.88 -3.45 -17.86
CA PHE A 471 -6.91 -2.35 -16.89
C PHE A 471 -5.96 -2.51 -15.67
N PRO A 472 -4.65 -2.77 -15.87
CA PRO A 472 -3.76 -3.15 -14.77
C PRO A 472 -3.51 -2.02 -13.76
N SER A 473 -3.82 -2.30 -12.48
CA SER A 473 -3.62 -1.39 -11.35
C SER A 473 -2.64 -1.98 -10.34
N GLY A 474 -1.51 -1.30 -10.11
CA GLY A 474 -0.31 -1.89 -9.50
C GLY A 474 0.09 -1.38 -8.10
N PHE A 475 0.61 -2.31 -7.29
CA PHE A 475 0.99 -2.15 -5.89
C PHE A 475 2.43 -2.70 -5.67
N PRO A 476 3.42 -1.84 -5.41
CA PRO A 476 4.81 -2.28 -5.25
C PRO A 476 5.06 -2.89 -3.86
N ALA A 477 5.48 -4.16 -3.81
CA ALA A 477 5.75 -4.88 -2.57
C ALA A 477 6.96 -5.80 -2.69
N ARG A 478 7.90 -5.70 -1.74
CA ARG A 478 9.08 -6.60 -1.57
C ARG A 478 9.94 -6.81 -2.84
N GLY A 479 10.00 -5.81 -3.73
CA GLY A 479 10.76 -5.89 -4.99
C GLY A 479 10.02 -6.56 -6.14
N LYS A 480 8.72 -6.84 -5.97
CA LYS A 480 7.75 -7.18 -7.01
C LYS A 480 6.74 -6.01 -7.16
N VAL A 481 5.95 -6.05 -8.22
CA VAL A 481 4.65 -5.36 -8.25
C VAL A 481 3.57 -6.42 -8.34
N TYR A 482 2.60 -6.36 -7.42
CA TYR A 482 1.34 -7.09 -7.55
C TYR A 482 0.35 -6.17 -8.26
N PHE A 483 -0.54 -6.69 -9.09
CA PHE A 483 -1.51 -5.86 -9.80
C PHE A 483 -2.83 -6.59 -10.04
N TYR A 484 -3.94 -5.88 -9.96
CA TYR A 484 -5.23 -6.40 -10.42
C TYR A 484 -5.31 -6.24 -11.94
N ALA A 485 -5.81 -7.26 -12.64
CA ALA A 485 -6.01 -7.22 -14.09
C ALA A 485 -7.10 -8.20 -14.54
N PHE A 486 -7.86 -7.84 -15.57
CA PHE A 486 -8.90 -8.68 -16.17
C PHE A 486 -8.36 -9.51 -17.35
N SER A 487 -8.73 -10.78 -17.42
CA SER A 487 -8.51 -11.65 -18.59
C SER A 487 -9.78 -12.40 -18.97
N PRO A 488 -9.99 -12.76 -20.26
CA PRO A 488 -11.17 -13.52 -20.69
C PRO A 488 -11.30 -14.92 -20.06
N ASP A 489 -10.17 -15.56 -19.71
CA ASP A 489 -10.14 -16.93 -19.20
C ASP A 489 -10.23 -17.00 -17.66
N PHE A 490 -9.74 -16.00 -16.93
CA PHE A 490 -9.67 -15.97 -15.45
C PHE A 490 -10.44 -14.81 -14.80
N GLY A 491 -11.15 -13.98 -15.59
CA GLY A 491 -11.82 -12.77 -15.10
C GLY A 491 -10.87 -11.76 -14.46
N HIS A 492 -11.37 -10.96 -13.50
CA HIS A 492 -10.62 -9.95 -12.76
C HIS A 492 -9.95 -10.56 -11.52
N GLU A 493 -8.62 -10.67 -11.58
CA GLU A 493 -7.81 -11.46 -10.65
C GLU A 493 -6.51 -10.76 -10.22
N LEU A 494 -5.82 -11.35 -9.23
CA LEU A 494 -4.53 -10.86 -8.76
C LEU A 494 -3.38 -11.44 -9.58
N TRP A 495 -2.56 -10.57 -10.15
CA TRP A 495 -1.34 -10.87 -10.89
C TRP A 495 -0.11 -10.37 -10.16
N VAL A 496 1.06 -10.88 -10.53
CA VAL A 496 2.35 -10.43 -9.99
C VAL A 496 3.39 -10.32 -11.09
N THR A 497 4.31 -9.36 -10.97
CA THR A 497 5.49 -9.25 -11.83
C THR A 497 6.78 -8.97 -11.05
N ASN A 498 7.89 -9.55 -11.52
CA ASN A 498 9.25 -9.18 -11.15
C ASN A 498 9.96 -8.29 -12.19
N GLY A 499 9.23 -7.79 -13.20
CA GLY A 499 9.78 -6.99 -14.31
C GLY A 499 10.33 -7.82 -15.47
N SER A 500 9.98 -9.10 -15.55
CA SER A 500 10.27 -9.99 -16.70
C SER A 500 9.01 -10.72 -17.16
N ARG A 501 8.90 -11.01 -18.47
CA ARG A 501 7.74 -11.73 -19.03
C ARG A 501 7.53 -13.10 -18.38
N SER A 502 8.62 -13.86 -18.19
CA SER A 502 8.62 -15.18 -17.54
C SER A 502 8.39 -15.17 -16.03
N GLY A 503 8.36 -13.99 -15.40
CA GLY A 503 7.98 -13.79 -14.01
C GLY A 503 6.84 -12.78 -13.89
N THR A 504 5.96 -12.76 -14.90
CA THR A 504 4.68 -12.06 -14.90
C THR A 504 3.58 -13.09 -15.13
N HIS A 505 2.73 -13.31 -14.14
CA HIS A 505 1.74 -14.38 -14.14
C HIS A 505 0.60 -14.07 -13.17
N ILE A 506 -0.57 -14.68 -13.40
CA ILE A 506 -1.66 -14.72 -12.44
C ILE A 506 -1.16 -15.42 -11.17
N VAL A 507 -1.43 -14.83 -10.00
CA VAL A 507 -1.01 -15.39 -8.71
C VAL A 507 -1.72 -16.71 -8.46
N LYS A 508 -3.03 -16.73 -8.70
CA LYS A 508 -3.95 -17.87 -8.60
C LYS A 508 -5.25 -17.52 -9.31
N ASP A 509 -5.88 -18.50 -9.95
CA ASP A 509 -7.30 -18.44 -10.34
C ASP A 509 -8.13 -18.72 -9.08
N ILE A 510 -8.64 -17.67 -8.43
CA ILE A 510 -9.41 -17.72 -7.19
C ILE A 510 -10.91 -17.90 -7.50
N GLN A 511 -11.39 -17.45 -8.66
CA GLN A 511 -12.75 -17.66 -9.17
C GLN A 511 -12.80 -18.51 -10.46
N PRO A 512 -12.56 -19.85 -10.38
CA PRO A 512 -12.32 -20.76 -11.50
C PRO A 512 -13.02 -20.43 -12.82
N GLY A 513 -12.24 -19.91 -13.77
CA GLY A 513 -12.71 -19.47 -15.08
C GLY A 513 -13.03 -17.97 -15.11
N PRO A 514 -14.02 -17.49 -15.89
CA PRO A 514 -14.28 -16.06 -16.11
C PRO A 514 -15.02 -15.37 -14.93
N GLY A 515 -14.73 -15.77 -13.68
CA GLY A 515 -15.26 -15.13 -12.49
C GLY A 515 -14.34 -14.02 -11.98
N ASN A 516 -14.87 -13.08 -11.21
CA ASN A 516 -14.08 -11.98 -10.64
C ASN A 516 -13.87 -12.20 -9.15
N ALA A 517 -12.64 -12.47 -8.70
CA ALA A 517 -12.32 -12.52 -7.28
C ALA A 517 -12.42 -11.13 -6.61
N PHE A 518 -12.31 -10.08 -7.43
CA PHE A 518 -12.45 -8.67 -7.06
C PHE A 518 -13.61 -8.05 -7.86
N PRO A 519 -14.88 -8.25 -7.44
CA PRO A 519 -16.08 -7.85 -8.19
C PRO A 519 -16.48 -6.37 -8.02
N GLY A 520 -15.64 -5.56 -7.37
CA GLY A 520 -15.76 -4.12 -7.19
C GLY A 520 -14.38 -3.53 -6.85
N ASP A 521 -14.33 -2.27 -6.42
CA ASP A 521 -13.06 -1.63 -6.03
C ASP A 521 -12.40 -2.41 -4.85
N PRO A 522 -11.20 -2.97 -5.04
CA PRO A 522 -10.56 -3.79 -4.01
C PRO A 522 -9.97 -2.90 -2.90
N ASN A 523 -10.07 -3.37 -1.65
CA ASN A 523 -9.36 -2.76 -0.53
C ASN A 523 -7.84 -2.81 -0.74
N ASP A 524 -7.14 -1.72 -0.43
CA ASP A 524 -5.67 -1.62 -0.58
C ASP A 524 -4.95 -2.79 0.11
N PRO A 525 -4.16 -3.59 -0.62
CA PRO A 525 -3.51 -4.78 -0.08
C PRO A 525 -2.19 -4.45 0.61
N TYR A 526 -1.84 -5.18 1.67
CA TYR A 526 -0.75 -4.82 2.58
C TYR A 526 0.48 -5.76 2.49
N ALA A 527 1.68 -5.18 2.47
CA ALA A 527 2.93 -5.92 2.23
C ALA A 527 3.52 -6.57 3.52
N VAL A 528 3.11 -7.80 3.85
CA VAL A 528 3.57 -8.54 5.04
C VAL A 528 4.38 -9.80 4.71
N GLY A 529 5.44 -10.04 5.49
CA GLY A 529 6.43 -11.09 5.22
C GLY A 529 7.13 -10.83 3.88
N SER A 530 7.35 -11.89 3.11
CA SER A 530 7.80 -11.87 1.72
C SER A 530 6.72 -11.49 0.70
N GLY A 531 5.49 -11.24 1.15
CA GLY A 531 4.30 -11.29 0.32
C GLY A 531 3.30 -10.17 0.59
N LEU A 532 2.03 -10.47 0.35
CA LEU A 532 0.90 -9.56 0.33
C LEU A 532 -0.29 -10.20 1.06
N ILE A 533 -0.94 -9.46 1.97
CA ILE A 533 -2.24 -9.83 2.58
C ILE A 533 -3.35 -8.97 1.94
N PHE A 534 -4.49 -9.59 1.61
CA PHE A 534 -5.55 -8.98 0.80
C PHE A 534 -6.92 -9.64 1.04
N GLN A 535 -7.99 -8.97 0.65
CA GLN A 535 -9.34 -9.55 0.52
C GLN A 535 -9.51 -10.14 -0.88
N ALA A 536 -10.11 -11.32 -1.01
CA ALA A 536 -10.51 -11.88 -2.31
C ALA A 536 -11.72 -12.81 -2.17
N THR A 537 -12.56 -12.85 -3.21
CA THR A 537 -13.81 -13.65 -3.25
C THR A 537 -13.58 -14.99 -3.92
N ASP A 538 -13.91 -16.13 -3.29
CA ASP A 538 -14.02 -17.43 -4.00
C ASP A 538 -15.47 -17.96 -4.07
N ALA A 539 -15.73 -18.91 -4.98
CA ALA A 539 -17.06 -19.44 -5.29
C ALA A 539 -17.71 -20.28 -4.16
N THR A 540 -16.95 -20.60 -3.12
CA THR A 540 -17.32 -21.50 -2.01
C THR A 540 -17.37 -20.79 -0.66
N HIS A 541 -16.55 -19.77 -0.43
CA HIS A 541 -16.41 -19.06 0.84
C HIS A 541 -16.87 -17.60 0.79
N GLY A 542 -17.01 -17.00 -0.39
CA GLY A 542 -17.23 -15.55 -0.48
C GLY A 542 -15.92 -14.78 -0.29
N ALA A 543 -16.00 -13.52 0.16
CA ALA A 543 -14.87 -12.61 0.23
C ALA A 543 -14.14 -12.67 1.58
N GLU A 544 -12.99 -13.35 1.57
CA GLU A 544 -12.25 -13.79 2.75
C GLU A 544 -10.84 -13.22 2.83
N LEU A 545 -10.09 -13.61 3.87
CA LEU A 545 -8.71 -13.20 4.10
C LEU A 545 -7.72 -14.08 3.33
N TRP A 546 -6.92 -13.47 2.45
CA TRP A 546 -5.89 -14.16 1.66
C TRP A 546 -4.49 -13.63 1.96
N TRP A 547 -3.49 -14.51 1.82
CA TRP A 547 -2.08 -14.12 1.70
C TRP A 547 -1.42 -14.85 0.54
N THR A 548 -0.46 -14.19 -0.10
CA THR A 548 0.35 -14.75 -1.19
C THR A 548 1.82 -14.29 -1.11
N ASP A 549 2.74 -15.17 -1.51
CA ASP A 549 4.12 -14.80 -1.87
C ASP A 549 4.29 -14.45 -3.36
N GLY A 550 3.22 -14.49 -4.15
CA GLY A 550 3.22 -14.37 -5.61
C GLY A 550 3.38 -15.71 -6.35
N THR A 551 3.04 -16.84 -5.72
CA THR A 551 2.93 -18.17 -6.35
C THR A 551 1.62 -18.84 -5.97
N GLU A 552 1.10 -19.72 -6.82
CA GLU A 552 -0.16 -20.44 -6.57
C GLU A 552 -0.07 -21.32 -5.30
N GLU A 553 1.04 -22.06 -5.14
CA GLU A 553 1.33 -22.88 -3.97
C GLU A 553 1.45 -22.05 -2.67
N GLY A 554 2.00 -20.84 -2.78
CA GLY A 554 2.09 -19.88 -1.68
C GLY A 554 0.82 -19.05 -1.44
N THR A 555 -0.26 -19.26 -2.19
CA THR A 555 -1.51 -18.48 -2.11
C THR A 555 -2.60 -19.23 -1.37
N MET A 556 -2.92 -18.73 -0.18
CA MET A 556 -3.73 -19.41 0.83
C MET A 556 -4.70 -18.44 1.52
N MET A 557 -5.80 -19.01 2.02
CA MET A 557 -6.96 -18.30 2.57
C MET A 557 -7.23 -18.75 4.00
N ALA A 558 -7.67 -17.82 4.85
CA ALA A 558 -8.37 -18.14 6.09
C ALA A 558 -9.87 -17.84 5.90
N ASP A 559 -10.71 -18.87 6.04
CA ASP A 559 -12.17 -18.77 6.14
C ASP A 559 -12.53 -18.24 7.53
N ILE A 560 -12.88 -16.96 7.63
CA ILE A 560 -13.19 -16.25 8.89
C ILE A 560 -14.70 -16.23 9.15
N PHE A 561 -15.55 -16.23 8.12
CA PHE A 561 -17.01 -16.36 8.25
C PHE A 561 -17.49 -17.70 7.64
N PRO A 562 -17.51 -18.80 8.43
CA PRO A 562 -17.54 -20.17 7.92
C PRO A 562 -18.63 -20.49 6.89
N GLY A 563 -18.18 -20.94 5.71
CA GLY A 563 -19.05 -21.29 4.58
C GLY A 563 -19.17 -20.15 3.58
N SER A 564 -20.24 -20.11 2.78
CA SER A 564 -20.36 -19.16 1.65
C SER A 564 -20.81 -17.75 2.08
N SER A 565 -20.15 -17.16 3.07
CA SER A 565 -20.46 -15.84 3.65
C SER A 565 -19.20 -15.01 3.73
N SER A 566 -19.22 -13.77 3.23
CA SER A 566 -18.03 -12.92 3.23
C SER A 566 -17.73 -12.31 4.60
N SER A 567 -16.49 -12.41 5.04
CA SER A 567 -15.92 -11.65 6.15
C SER A 567 -15.47 -10.24 5.77
N ASP A 568 -15.27 -9.96 4.47
CA ASP A 568 -14.90 -8.66 3.89
C ASP A 568 -13.76 -7.92 4.64
N PRO A 569 -12.58 -8.53 4.83
CA PRO A 569 -11.51 -7.99 5.66
C PRO A 569 -10.87 -6.73 5.07
N PHE A 570 -10.76 -5.67 5.88
CA PHE A 570 -10.18 -4.38 5.50
C PHE A 570 -9.27 -3.82 6.61
N ASN A 571 -8.72 -2.61 6.44
CA ASN A 571 -7.85 -1.92 7.41
C ASN A 571 -6.59 -2.69 7.84
N PHE A 572 -5.95 -3.39 6.89
CA PHE A 572 -4.69 -4.11 7.12
C PHE A 572 -3.57 -3.17 7.57
N THR A 573 -3.18 -3.25 8.85
CA THR A 573 -2.08 -2.46 9.42
C THR A 573 -1.19 -3.34 10.29
N ARG A 574 0.10 -3.41 9.96
CA ARG A 574 1.08 -4.01 10.88
C ARG A 574 1.40 -3.04 12.01
N VAL A 575 1.31 -3.52 13.25
CA VAL A 575 1.83 -2.83 14.44
C VAL A 575 2.72 -3.80 15.22
N GLY A 576 4.02 -3.47 15.34
CA GLY A 576 5.01 -4.31 16.03
C GLY A 576 5.07 -5.76 15.49
N PRO A 577 4.78 -6.79 16.31
CA PRO A 577 4.79 -8.20 15.90
C PRO A 577 3.45 -8.72 15.33
N TRP A 578 2.42 -7.88 15.18
CA TRP A 578 1.08 -8.27 14.71
C TRP A 578 0.68 -7.55 13.41
N VAL A 579 -0.17 -8.19 12.60
CA VAL A 579 -1.05 -7.51 11.65
C VAL A 579 -2.44 -7.40 12.27
N TYR A 580 -2.97 -6.19 12.32
CA TYR A 580 -4.34 -5.88 12.69
C TYR A 580 -5.17 -5.63 11.44
N PHE A 581 -6.44 -6.01 11.47
CA PHE A 581 -7.40 -5.86 10.38
C PHE A 581 -8.84 -6.02 10.89
N THR A 582 -9.83 -5.74 10.06
CA THR A 582 -11.26 -5.79 10.43
C THR A 582 -12.07 -6.72 9.52
N PRO A 583 -12.23 -8.01 9.88
CA PRO A 583 -13.21 -8.91 9.28
C PRO A 583 -14.56 -8.87 10.04
N ASN A 584 -15.58 -9.52 9.46
CA ASN A 584 -16.77 -10.00 10.13
C ASN A 584 -16.73 -11.53 10.23
N ASP A 585 -16.93 -12.13 11.42
CA ASP A 585 -16.94 -13.61 11.58
C ASP A 585 -18.36 -14.23 11.61
N GLY A 586 -19.40 -13.40 11.49
CA GLY A 586 -20.80 -13.81 11.59
C GLY A 586 -21.31 -14.05 13.01
N VAL A 587 -20.47 -13.81 14.04
CA VAL A 587 -20.80 -14.03 15.46
C VAL A 587 -20.69 -12.73 16.26
N HIS A 588 -19.62 -11.96 16.03
CA HIS A 588 -19.30 -10.70 16.72
C HIS A 588 -19.55 -9.45 15.85
N GLY A 589 -19.87 -9.62 14.57
CA GLY A 589 -19.96 -8.53 13.60
C GLY A 589 -18.57 -8.10 13.10
N ARG A 590 -18.46 -6.89 12.54
CA ARG A 590 -17.16 -6.34 12.14
C ARG A 590 -16.35 -5.97 13.38
N GLU A 591 -15.14 -6.51 13.54
CA GLU A 591 -14.34 -6.31 14.76
C GLU A 591 -12.85 -6.20 14.48
N VAL A 592 -12.04 -5.75 15.45
CA VAL A 592 -10.56 -5.75 15.28
C VAL A 592 -9.96 -7.11 15.61
N TRP A 593 -9.32 -7.74 14.63
CA TRP A 593 -8.62 -9.02 14.76
C TRP A 593 -7.11 -8.84 14.58
N ALA A 594 -6.34 -9.71 15.23
CA ALA A 594 -4.87 -9.71 15.18
C ALA A 594 -4.30 -11.07 14.77
N LEU A 595 -3.28 -11.04 13.91
CA LEU A 595 -2.61 -12.20 13.33
C LEU A 595 -1.07 -12.01 13.44
N PRO A 596 -0.28 -12.97 13.98
CA PRO A 596 1.16 -12.75 14.17
C PRO A 596 1.89 -12.52 12.86
N VAL A 597 2.86 -11.60 12.82
CA VAL A 597 3.74 -11.40 11.65
C VAL A 597 4.59 -12.64 11.36
N ALA A 598 4.79 -13.51 12.35
CA ALA A 598 5.43 -14.82 12.20
C ALA A 598 4.57 -15.85 11.43
N CYS A 599 3.28 -15.57 11.20
CA CYS A 599 2.45 -16.34 10.27
C CYS A 599 2.76 -16.05 8.80
N PHE A 600 3.74 -15.21 8.49
CA PHE A 600 4.14 -14.94 7.10
C PHE A 600 5.61 -15.32 6.90
N PRO A 601 5.95 -16.10 5.84
CA PRO A 601 7.34 -16.36 5.46
C PRO A 601 8.11 -15.05 5.31
N ASN A 602 9.38 -15.06 5.68
CA ASN A 602 10.28 -13.94 5.42
C ASN A 602 11.36 -14.40 4.45
N THR A 603 11.56 -13.65 3.36
CA THR A 603 12.67 -13.82 2.39
C THR A 603 13.99 -13.31 3.00
N GLY A 604 14.46 -14.01 4.04
CA GLY A 604 15.66 -13.66 4.80
C GLY A 604 16.05 -14.80 5.74
N GLY A 605 16.64 -15.88 5.20
CA GLY A 605 16.87 -17.10 5.98
C GLY A 605 17.72 -18.19 5.32
N SER A 606 18.61 -17.87 4.38
CA SER A 606 19.67 -18.82 3.99
C SER A 606 20.65 -18.97 5.16
N ARG A 607 20.69 -20.18 5.74
CA ARG A 607 21.75 -20.62 6.67
C ARG A 607 23.05 -20.96 5.93
#